data_AF-A0A834M9K4-F1
#
_entry.id   AF-A0A834M9K4-F1
#
_cell.length_a   1.000
_cell.length_b   1.000
_cell.length_c   1.000
_cell.angle_alpha   90.00
_cell.angle_beta   90.00
_cell.angle_gamma   90.00
#
_symmetry.space_group_name_H-M   'P 1'
#
loop_
_entity.id
_entity.type
_entity.pdbx_description
1 polymer ?
#
loop_
_entity_poly.entity_id
_entity_poly.type
_entity_poly.pdbx_seq_one_letter_code
_entity_poly.pdbx_strand_id
1 'polypeptide(L)' 'MSTEDGERSGRPKEISTERVHHIIHEYLGMRKLCAKWVSRELTFDQKHLRVDDLQQCLKSIKRNKPEFLRR' A
#
# COMPACT_ATOMS: atom_id res chain seq x y z
N MET A 1 3.45 4.39 -30.49
CA MET A 1 4.49 3.93 -29.54
C MET A 1 3.90 2.76 -28.79
N SER A 2 4.26 1.55 -29.18
CA SER A 2 3.81 0.32 -28.54
C SER A 2 4.71 0.05 -27.35
N THR A 3 4.15 -0.07 -26.14
CA THR A 3 4.88 -0.57 -24.98
C THR A 3 4.93 -2.08 -25.09
N GLU A 4 6.11 -2.59 -25.41
CA GLU A 4 6.41 -4.02 -25.38
C GLU A 4 6.57 -4.42 -23.91
N ASP A 5 5.52 -4.99 -23.32
CA ASP A 5 5.60 -5.60 -22.00
C ASP A 5 6.51 -6.84 -22.09
N GLY A 6 7.77 -6.67 -21.67
CA GLY A 6 8.78 -7.72 -21.68
C GLY A 6 8.38 -8.95 -20.85
N GLU A 7 8.77 -10.13 -21.33
CA GLU A 7 8.46 -11.43 -20.73
C GLU A 7 8.74 -11.45 -19.22
N ARG A 8 7.67 -11.63 -18.43
CA ARG A 8 7.76 -11.81 -16.98
C ARG A 8 8.34 -13.19 -16.69
N SER A 9 9.66 -13.28 -16.60
CA SER A 9 10.35 -14.55 -16.35
C SER A 9 9.85 -15.20 -15.04
N GLY A 10 9.45 -16.46 -15.16
CA GLY A 10 8.64 -17.21 -14.19
C GLY A 10 9.37 -17.71 -12.94
N ARG A 11 10.27 -16.94 -12.33
CA ARG A 11 10.72 -17.18 -10.95
C ARG A 11 10.82 -15.86 -10.19
N PRO A 12 10.19 -15.71 -9.02
CA PRO A 12 10.45 -14.55 -8.16
C PRO A 12 11.95 -14.47 -7.90
N LYS A 13 12.59 -13.37 -8.29
CA LYS A 13 13.96 -13.07 -7.85
C LYS A 13 13.92 -12.99 -6.34
N GLU A 14 14.67 -13.86 -5.67
CA GLU A 14 14.82 -13.79 -4.21
C GLU A 14 15.41 -12.43 -3.87
N ILE A 15 14.63 -11.62 -3.15
CA ILE A 15 15.07 -10.32 -2.70
C ILE A 15 15.77 -10.51 -1.37
N SER A 16 16.96 -9.95 -1.21
CA SER A 16 17.68 -10.06 0.06
C SER A 16 16.94 -9.29 1.17
N THR A 17 17.00 -9.79 2.41
CA THR A 17 16.36 -9.15 3.57
C THR A 17 16.87 -7.72 3.77
N GLU A 18 18.15 -7.47 3.51
CA GLU A 18 18.76 -6.14 3.56
C GLU A 18 18.12 -5.21 2.54
N ARG A 19 17.86 -5.71 1.32
CA ARG A 19 17.19 -4.93 0.28
C ARG A 19 15.74 -4.62 0.65
N VAL A 20 15.03 -5.58 1.25
CA VAL A 20 13.67 -5.35 1.81
C VAL A 20 13.71 -4.23 2.83
N HIS A 21 14.60 -4.36 3.82
CA HIS A 21 14.73 -3.41 4.91
C HIS A 21 15.03 -2.00 4.39
N HIS A 22 15.96 -1.89 3.46
CA HIS A 22 16.32 -0.62 2.84
C HIS A 22 15.15 0.02 2.07
N ILE A 23 14.37 -0.76 1.31
CA ILE A 23 13.18 -0.24 0.61
C ILE A 23 12.14 0.26 1.61
N ILE A 24 11.84 -0.53 2.64
CA ILE A 24 10.83 -0.20 3.66
C ILE A 24 11.21 1.09 4.41
N HIS A 25 12.47 1.24 4.81
CA HIS A 25 12.91 2.39 5.60
C HIS A 25 13.21 3.63 4.76
N GLU A 26 13.99 3.50 3.69
CA GLU A 26 14.51 4.66 2.96
C GLU A 26 13.56 5.15 1.86
N TYR A 27 12.93 4.22 1.12
CA TYR A 27 12.05 4.61 0.01
C TYR A 27 10.61 4.80 0.44
N LEU A 28 10.11 3.93 1.33
CA LEU A 28 8.72 3.97 1.78
C LEU A 28 8.54 4.76 3.09
N GLY A 29 9.64 5.15 3.75
CA GLY A 29 9.60 5.90 5.01
C GLY A 29 8.84 5.18 6.12
N MET A 30 8.77 3.84 6.07
CA MET A 30 7.99 3.06 7.02
C MET A 30 8.78 2.79 8.29
N ARG A 31 8.07 2.81 9.41
CA ARG A 31 8.59 2.46 10.72
C ARG A 31 7.66 1.45 11.36
N LYS A 32 8.24 0.52 12.10
CA LYS A 32 7.45 -0.43 12.89
C LYS A 32 7.00 0.29 14.17
N LEU A 33 5.68 0.48 14.31
CA LEU A 33 5.04 0.95 15.52
C LEU A 33 4.28 -0.24 16.15
N CYS A 34 4.78 -0.72 17.28
CA CYS A 34 4.37 -1.99 17.90
C CYS A 34 4.50 -3.17 16.91
N ALA A 35 3.38 -3.78 16.51
CA ALA A 35 3.33 -4.88 15.56
C ALA A 35 2.95 -4.46 14.13
N LYS A 36 2.77 -3.15 13.86
CA LYS A 36 2.31 -2.63 12.55
C LYS A 36 3.36 -1.75 11.89
N TRP A 37 3.47 -1.85 10.57
CA TRP A 37 4.28 -0.94 9.76
C TRP A 37 3.48 0.32 9.44
N VAL A 38 4.02 1.48 9.81
CA VAL A 38 3.36 2.78 9.66
C VAL A 38 4.33 3.74 8.98
N SER A 39 3.88 4.41 7.93
CA SER A 39 4.66 5.46 7.27
C SER A 39 4.84 6.65 8.22
N ARG A 40 6.07 7.13 8.41
CA ARG A 40 6.41 8.20 9.37
C ARG A 40 5.73 9.51 9.00
N GLU A 41 5.75 9.85 7.72
CA GLU A 41 5.10 11.01 7.13
C GLU A 41 4.56 10.61 5.77
N LEU A 42 3.32 11.00 5.47
CA LEU A 42 2.72 10.75 4.17
C LEU A 42 3.00 11.92 3.24
N THR A 43 3.30 11.61 1.97
CA THR A 43 3.30 12.60 0.90
C THR A 43 1.90 13.17 0.70
N PHE A 44 1.80 14.31 0.01
CA PHE A 44 0.51 14.93 -0.31
C PHE A 44 -0.41 13.96 -1.06
N ASP A 45 0.10 13.29 -2.09
CA ASP A 45 -0.67 12.33 -2.89
C ASP A 45 -1.15 11.15 -2.05
N GLN A 46 -0.30 10.62 -1.17
CA GLN A 46 -0.68 9.55 -0.25
C GLN A 46 -1.79 9.99 0.72
N LYS A 47 -1.79 11.24 1.17
CA LYS A 47 -2.88 11.79 1.98
C LYS A 47 -4.17 11.91 1.18
N HIS A 48 -4.08 12.38 -0.07
CA HIS A 48 -5.24 12.50 -0.95
C HIS A 48 -5.88 11.15 -1.21
N LEU A 49 -5.08 10.14 -1.61
CA LEU A 49 -5.55 8.77 -1.82
C LEU A 49 -6.21 8.21 -0.55
N ARG A 50 -5.61 8.43 0.63
CA ARG A 50 -6.23 8.03 1.90
C ARG A 50 -7.58 8.70 2.14
N VAL A 51 -7.71 10.00 1.85
CA VAL A 51 -8.98 10.70 2.01
C VAL A 51 -10.03 10.11 1.07
N ASP A 52 -9.67 9.84 -0.18
CA ASP A 52 -10.57 9.25 -1.18
C ASP A 52 -11.04 7.85 -0.75
N ASP A 53 -10.10 6.99 -0.33
CA ASP A 53 -10.39 5.64 0.16
C ASP A 53 -11.32 5.67 1.39
N LEU A 54 -11.04 6.58 2.33
CA LEU A 54 -11.86 6.75 3.53
C LEU A 54 -13.26 7.26 3.19
N GLN A 55 -13.39 8.17 2.23
CA GLN A 55 -14.70 8.63 1.76
C GLN A 55 -15.50 7.49 1.12
N GLN A 56 -14.87 6.63 0.33
CA GLN A 56 -15.51 5.45 -0.25
C GLN A 56 -15.94 4.44 0.81
N CYS A 57 -15.06 4.15 1.79
CA CYS A 57 -15.39 3.30 2.93
C CYS A 57 -16.57 3.86 3.72
N LEU A 58 -16.55 5.17 4.02
CA LEU A 58 -17.61 5.84 4.77
C LEU A 58 -18.96 5.78 4.03
N LYS A 59 -18.98 6.02 2.72
CA LYS A 59 -20.19 5.87 1.89
C LYS A 59 -20.72 4.43 1.96
N SER A 60 -19.83 3.45 1.91
CA SER A 60 -20.20 2.02 1.97
C SER A 60 -20.77 1.64 3.33
N ILE A 61 -20.15 2.08 4.43
CA ILE A 61 -20.65 1.88 5.80
C ILE A 61 -22.04 2.50 5.99
N LYS A 62 -22.25 3.72 5.47
CA LYS A 62 -23.55 4.41 5.55
C LYS A 62 -24.64 3.70 4.75
N ARG A 63 -24.29 3.10 3.61
CA ARG A 63 -25.23 2.37 2.75
C ARG A 63 -25.62 1.01 3.33
N ASN A 64 -24.63 0.23 3.79
CA ASN A 64 -24.86 -1.11 4.32
C ASN A 64 -23.73 -1.52 5.28
N LYS A 65 -23.91 -1.19 6.55
CA LYS A 65 -22.96 -1.50 7.62
C LYS A 65 -22.69 -3.01 7.81
N PRO A 66 -23.70 -3.91 7.89
CA PRO A 66 -23.42 -5.33 8.09
C PRO A 66 -22.66 -5.96 6.93
N GLU A 67 -22.97 -5.61 5.67
CA GLU A 67 -22.20 -6.10 4.51
C GLU A 67 -20.77 -5.55 4.48
N PHE A 68 -20.58 -4.28 4.87
CA PHE A 68 -19.24 -3.69 4.95
C PHE A 68 -18.33 -4.44 5.92
N LEU A 69 -18.86 -4.88 7.07
CA LEU A 69 -18.08 -5.58 8.11
C LEU A 69 -17.79 -7.06 7.78
N ARG A 70 -18.35 -7.60 6.69
CA ARG A 70 -18.11 -8.99 6.24
C ARG A 70 -16.90 -9.13 5.31
N ARG A 71 -16.36 -8.02 4.80
CA ARG A 71 -15.17 -7.97 3.94
C ARG A 71 -13.90 -7.91 4.77
#